data_AF-A0A3N2P4M8-F1
#
_entry.id   AF-A0A3N2P4M8-F1
#
_cell.length_a   1.000
_cell.length_b   1.000
_cell.length_c   1.000
_cell.angle_alpha   90.00
_cell.angle_beta   90.00
_cell.angle_gamma   90.00
#
_symmetry.space_group_name_H-M   'P 1'
#
loop_
_entity.id
_entity.type
_entity.pdbx_description
1 polymer ?
#
loop_
_entity_poly.entity_id
_entity_poly.type
_entity_poly.pdbx_seq_one_letter_code
_entity_poly.pdbx_strand_id
1 'polypeptide(L)'
;MGDMNRVRAAASELAAALRDYDPESMHHLVRDIPGLGDALADVAAGVRQMASRAESEWPVAAPVAEALRSVADDIRAGAGTAEEARATLHRENEVDIERGVAPRHGSRDIEAKWDVRGAE
;
A
#
# COMPACT_ATOMS: atom_id res chain seq x y z
N MET A 1 5.50 -0.12 29.50
CA MET A 1 6.07 -0.69 28.25
C MET A 1 6.54 0.49 27.41
N GLY A 2 7.84 0.62 27.11
CA GLY A 2 8.38 1.83 26.44
C GLY A 2 7.89 1.97 24.99
N ASP A 3 7.88 3.19 24.47
CA ASP A 3 7.32 3.52 23.15
C ASP A 3 7.96 2.71 22.00
N MET A 4 9.27 2.47 22.06
CA MET A 4 9.97 1.66 21.06
C MET A 4 9.54 0.17 21.05
N ASN A 5 9.04 -0.35 22.18
CA ASN A 5 8.47 -1.70 22.21
C ASN A 5 7.12 -1.75 21.46
N ARG A 6 6.35 -0.66 21.47
CA ARG A 6 5.10 -0.57 20.70
C ARG A 6 5.39 -0.49 19.20
N VAL A 7 6.37 0.32 18.80
CA VAL A 7 6.83 0.40 17.41
C VAL A 7 7.29 -0.97 16.90
N ARG A 8 8.12 -1.69 17.68
CA ARG A 8 8.57 -3.03 17.30
C ARG A 8 7.41 -4.04 17.19
N ALA A 9 6.43 -3.96 18.09
CA ALA A 9 5.25 -4.82 18.04
C ALA A 9 4.45 -4.57 16.76
N ALA A 10 4.15 -3.32 16.44
CA ALA A 10 3.44 -2.94 15.22
C ALA A 10 4.19 -3.38 13.95
N ALA A 11 5.52 -3.23 13.91
CA ALA A 11 6.33 -3.72 12.79
C ALA A 11 6.28 -5.26 12.65
N SER A 12 6.24 -5.97 13.78
CA SER A 12 6.11 -7.43 13.78
C SER A 12 4.73 -7.88 13.30
N GLU A 13 3.67 -7.17 13.69
CA GLU A 13 2.31 -7.40 13.22
C GLU A 13 2.17 -7.14 11.73
N LEU A 14 2.74 -6.04 11.22
CA LEU A 14 2.81 -5.75 9.78
C LEU A 14 3.51 -6.87 9.01
N ALA A 15 4.68 -7.32 9.49
CA ALA A 15 5.42 -8.40 8.85
C ALA A 15 4.63 -9.72 8.84
N ALA A 16 3.90 -10.03 9.91
CA ALA A 16 3.04 -11.19 9.95
C ALA A 16 1.88 -11.07 8.95
N ALA A 17 1.20 -9.92 8.92
CA ALA A 17 0.10 -9.65 8.00
C ALA A 17 0.54 -9.76 6.53
N LEU A 18 1.71 -9.21 6.18
CA LEU A 18 2.26 -9.28 4.82
C LEU A 18 2.76 -10.68 4.43
N ARG A 19 3.27 -11.47 5.37
CA ARG A 19 3.70 -12.85 5.11
C ARG A 19 2.51 -13.76 4.77
N ASP A 20 1.40 -13.55 5.46
CA ASP A 20 0.19 -14.35 5.31
C ASP A 20 -0.81 -13.68 4.35
N TYR A 21 -0.38 -12.61 3.65
CA TYR A 21 -1.19 -11.85 2.70
C TYR A 21 -1.42 -12.67 1.43
N ASP A 22 -2.68 -13.07 1.23
CA ASP A 22 -3.15 -13.81 0.06
C ASP A 22 -4.36 -13.08 -0.54
N PRO A 23 -4.17 -12.19 -1.53
CA PRO A 23 -5.28 -11.45 -2.12
C PRO A 23 -6.16 -12.37 -2.96
N GLU A 24 -7.43 -12.51 -2.57
CA GLU A 24 -8.42 -13.34 -3.29
C GLU A 24 -8.67 -12.86 -4.74
N SER A 25 -8.39 -11.59 -5.03
CA SER A 25 -8.53 -11.01 -6.37
C SER A 25 -7.59 -9.83 -6.59
N MET A 26 -7.36 -9.51 -7.87
CA MET A 26 -6.62 -8.31 -8.27
C MET A 26 -7.21 -7.01 -7.70
N HIS A 27 -8.53 -6.93 -7.54
CA HIS A 27 -9.20 -5.78 -6.91
C HIS A 27 -8.85 -5.64 -5.43
N HIS A 28 -8.61 -6.76 -4.74
CA HIS A 28 -8.15 -6.76 -3.36
C HIS A 28 -6.76 -6.12 -3.26
N LEU A 29 -5.86 -6.53 -4.17
CA LEU A 29 -4.52 -5.95 -4.26
C LEU A 29 -4.52 -4.46 -4.61
N VAL A 30 -5.37 -4.04 -5.56
CA VAL A 30 -5.52 -2.62 -5.94
C VAL A 30 -6.01 -1.77 -4.77
N ARG A 31 -6.91 -2.30 -3.94
CA ARG A 31 -7.42 -1.62 -2.76
C ARG A 31 -6.38 -1.49 -1.65
N ASP A 32 -5.54 -2.52 -1.47
CA ASP A 32 -4.69 -2.66 -0.29
C ASP A 32 -3.28 -2.04 -0.47
N ILE A 33 -2.72 -2.03 -1.69
CA ILE A 33 -1.42 -1.40 -1.99
C ILE A 33 -1.30 0.06 -1.51
N PRO A 34 -2.30 0.96 -1.70
CA PRO A 34 -2.23 2.33 -1.19
C PRO A 34 -1.89 2.39 0.32
N GLY A 35 -2.46 1.47 1.11
CA GLY A 35 -2.25 1.44 2.55
C GLY A 35 -0.81 1.15 2.96
N LEU A 36 -0.03 0.45 2.12
CA LEU A 36 1.40 0.23 2.37
C LEU A 36 2.20 1.52 2.23
N GLY A 37 1.94 2.31 1.18
CA GLY A 37 2.58 3.60 0.96
C GLY A 37 2.28 4.58 2.10
N ASP A 38 1.01 4.67 2.49
CA ASP A 38 0.56 5.53 3.60
C ASP A 38 1.22 5.12 4.93
N ALA A 39 1.27 3.82 5.23
CA ALA A 39 1.93 3.32 6.44
C ALA A 39 3.42 3.67 6.51
N LEU A 40 4.15 3.54 5.39
CA LEU A 40 5.57 3.92 5.33
C LEU A 40 5.74 5.44 5.47
N ALA A 41 4.85 6.23 4.88
CA ALA A 41 4.88 7.69 5.01
C ALA A 41 4.67 8.15 6.46
N ASP A 42 3.75 7.52 7.19
CA ASP A 42 3.50 7.80 8.60
C ASP A 42 4.70 7.45 9.48
N VAL A 43 5.34 6.29 9.23
CA VAL A 43 6.57 5.91 9.94
C VAL A 43 7.69 6.91 9.67
N ALA A 44 7.88 7.32 8.41
CA ALA A 44 8.87 8.33 8.04
C ALA A 44 8.63 9.65 8.78
N ALA A 45 7.37 10.10 8.90
CA ALA A 45 7.02 11.32 9.63
C ALA A 45 7.36 11.22 11.12
N GLY A 46 7.10 10.07 11.76
CA GLY A 46 7.45 9.82 13.16
C GLY A 46 8.97 9.87 13.41
N VAL A 47 9.75 9.23 12.54
CA VAL A 47 11.22 9.25 12.64
C VAL A 47 11.77 10.65 12.38
N ARG A 48 11.20 11.41 11.43
CA ARG A 48 11.55 12.82 11.19
C ARG A 48 11.31 13.68 12.42
N GLN A 49 10.18 13.48 13.12
CA GLN A 49 9.90 14.18 14.37
C GLN A 49 10.91 13.80 15.47
N MET A 50 11.30 12.53 15.56
CA MET A 50 12.35 12.08 16.47
C MET A 50 13.69 12.78 16.19
N ALA A 51 14.06 12.93 14.92
CA ALA A 51 15.25 13.65 14.51
C ALA A 51 15.19 15.14 14.89
N SER A 52 14.04 15.78 14.68
CA SER A 52 13.82 17.18 15.07
C SER A 52 13.99 17.38 16.57
N ARG A 53 13.44 16.49 17.40
CA ARG A 53 13.59 16.56 18.87
C ARG A 53 15.03 16.25 19.31
N ALA A 54 15.69 15.32 18.63
CA ALA A 54 17.09 15.02 18.88
C ALA A 54 17.99 16.25 18.69
N GLU A 55 17.69 17.09 17.70
CA GLU A 55 18.44 18.32 17.42
C GLU A 55 18.15 19.45 18.42
N SER A 56 16.91 19.61 18.87
CA SER A 56 16.49 20.78 19.66
C SER A 56 16.32 20.53 21.17
N GLU A 57 16.02 19.30 21.58
CA GLU A 57 15.54 18.99 22.94
C GLU A 57 16.42 17.98 23.69
N TRP A 58 17.20 17.15 22.99
CA TRP A 58 17.94 16.05 23.61
C TRP A 58 19.45 16.32 23.67
N PRO A 59 20.15 15.83 24.70
CA PRO A 59 21.60 16.00 24.84
C PRO A 59 22.36 14.99 23.96
N VAL A 60 22.08 15.00 22.65
CA VAL A 60 22.73 14.11 21.67
C VAL A 60 23.58 14.91 20.69
N ALA A 61 24.62 14.28 20.15
CA ALA A 61 25.47 14.93 19.16
C ALA A 61 24.71 15.13 17.85
N ALA A 62 24.99 16.24 17.15
CA ALA A 62 24.35 16.57 15.86
C ALA A 62 24.37 15.42 14.82
N PRO A 63 25.45 14.61 14.70
CA PRO A 63 25.44 13.46 13.78
C PRO A 63 24.35 12.41 14.07
N VAL A 64 23.86 12.32 15.31
CA VAL A 64 22.77 11.40 15.67
C VAL A 64 21.45 11.90 15.08
N ALA A 65 21.14 13.20 15.23
CA ALA A 65 19.94 13.79 14.63
C ALA A 65 19.99 13.69 13.09
N GLU A 66 21.17 13.86 12.49
CA GLU A 66 21.35 13.69 11.04
C GLU A 66 21.09 12.25 10.61
N ALA A 67 21.65 11.26 11.32
CA ALA A 67 21.38 9.85 11.02
C ALA A 67 19.88 9.51 11.11
N LEU A 68 19.16 10.09 12.06
CA LEU A 68 17.71 9.91 12.16
C LEU A 68 16.95 10.56 10.99
N ARG A 69 17.41 11.72 10.50
CA ARG A 69 16.84 12.33 9.28
C ARG A 69 17.07 11.43 8.07
N SER A 70 18.29 10.88 7.91
CA SER A 70 18.58 9.95 6.80
C SER A 70 17.67 8.73 6.84
N VAL A 71 17.44 8.12 8.01
CA VAL A 71 16.48 7.01 8.16
C VAL A 71 15.07 7.43 7.74
N ALA A 72 14.60 8.60 8.15
CA ALA A 72 13.28 9.09 7.73
C ALA A 72 13.18 9.27 6.21
N ASP A 73 14.25 9.77 5.58
CA ASP A 73 14.29 10.00 4.14
C ASP A 73 14.32 8.69 3.34
N ASP A 74 15.06 7.68 3.81
CA ASP A 74 15.08 6.34 3.21
C ASP A 74 13.70 5.67 3.27
N ILE A 75 13.01 5.76 4.42
CA ILE A 75 11.65 5.22 4.58
C ILE A 75 10.67 5.96 3.65
N ARG A 76 10.79 7.29 3.55
CA ARG A 76 9.95 8.11 2.66
C ARG A 76 10.20 7.77 1.18
N ALA A 77 11.43 7.49 0.79
CA ALA A 77 11.76 7.01 -0.55
C ALA A 77 11.06 5.67 -0.83
N GLY A 78 11.09 4.74 0.13
CA GLY A 78 10.34 3.48 0.06
C GLY A 78 8.83 3.68 -0.10
N ALA A 79 8.24 4.65 0.60
CA ALA A 79 6.83 5.02 0.42
C ALA A 79 6.54 5.50 -1.02
N GLY A 80 7.45 6.28 -1.61
CA GLY A 80 7.37 6.68 -3.02
C GLY A 80 7.40 5.48 -3.97
N THR A 81 8.28 4.50 -3.73
CA THR A 81 8.32 3.26 -4.50
C THR A 81 7.02 2.46 -4.39
N ALA A 82 6.35 2.46 -3.23
CA ALA A 82 5.05 1.81 -3.07
C ALA A 82 3.97 2.47 -3.95
N GLU A 83 3.99 3.80 -4.08
CA GLU A 83 3.07 4.52 -4.99
C GLU A 83 3.40 4.24 -6.47
N GLU A 84 4.68 4.09 -6.84
CA GLU A 84 5.06 3.65 -8.18
C GLU A 84 4.60 2.22 -8.49
N ALA A 85 4.67 1.33 -7.50
CA ALA A 85 4.13 -0.02 -7.60
C ALA A 85 2.61 0.02 -7.81
N ARG A 86 1.88 0.91 -7.12
CA ARG A 86 0.44 1.15 -7.35
C ARG A 86 0.16 1.59 -8.78
N ALA A 87 0.90 2.60 -9.26
CA ALA A 87 0.73 3.12 -10.61
C ALA A 87 0.99 2.03 -11.67
N THR A 88 1.99 1.19 -11.43
CA THR A 88 2.32 0.05 -12.29
C THR A 88 1.21 -1.01 -12.24
N LEU A 89 0.70 -1.36 -11.06
CA LEU A 89 -0.43 -2.29 -10.92
C LEU A 89 -1.64 -1.82 -11.74
N HIS A 90 -2.01 -0.55 -11.63
CA HIS A 90 -3.12 0.02 -12.40
C HIS A 90 -2.87 -0.03 -13.90
N ARG A 91 -1.67 0.36 -14.35
CA ARG A 91 -1.33 0.42 -15.79
C ARG A 91 -1.33 -0.96 -16.43
N GLU A 92 -0.71 -1.94 -15.79
CA GLU A 92 -0.53 -3.27 -16.39
C GLU A 92 -1.79 -4.15 -16.28
N ASN A 93 -2.76 -3.78 -15.43
CA ASN A 93 -3.96 -4.59 -15.16
C ASN A 93 -5.27 -3.85 -15.44
N GLU A 94 -5.22 -2.77 -16.23
CA GLU A 94 -6.37 -1.90 -16.54
C GLU A 94 -7.59 -2.70 -17.01
N VAL A 95 -7.40 -3.63 -17.95
CA VAL A 95 -8.47 -4.46 -18.53
C VAL A 95 -9.16 -5.34 -17.48
N ASP A 96 -8.41 -5.94 -16.56
CA ASP A 96 -8.97 -6.83 -15.53
C ASP A 96 -9.61 -6.03 -14.38
N ILE A 97 -9.05 -4.86 -14.07
CA ILE A 97 -9.67 -3.90 -13.16
C ILE A 97 -11.03 -3.45 -13.71
N GLU A 98 -11.10 -3.03 -14.98
CA GLU A 98 -12.34 -2.61 -15.65
C GLU A 98 -13.41 -3.72 -15.66
N ARG A 99 -13.00 -4.97 -15.94
CA ARG A 99 -13.92 -6.13 -15.96
C ARG A 99 -14.55 -6.42 -14.61
N GLY A 100 -13.86 -6.17 -13.49
CA GLY A 100 -14.42 -6.38 -12.15
C GLY A 100 -15.22 -5.19 -11.61
N VAL A 101 -14.97 -3.97 -12.09
CA VAL A 101 -15.72 -2.76 -11.70
C VAL A 101 -17.02 -2.60 -12.51
N ALA A 102 -17.01 -3.05 -13.76
CA ALA A 102 -18.18 -3.18 -14.60
C ALA A 102 -18.17 -4.60 -15.20
N PRO A 103 -18.65 -5.63 -14.45
CA PRO A 103 -18.90 -6.93 -15.07
C PRO A 103 -19.81 -6.62 -16.23
N ARG A 104 -19.32 -6.89 -17.47
CA ARG A 104 -19.99 -6.48 -18.70
C ARG A 104 -21.48 -6.57 -18.45
N HIS A 105 -22.21 -5.45 -18.60
CA HIS A 105 -23.61 -5.55 -18.95
C HIS A 105 -23.63 -6.28 -20.30
N GLY A 106 -23.48 -7.61 -20.27
CA GLY A 106 -24.13 -8.47 -21.22
C GLY A 106 -25.56 -8.08 -21.03
N SER A 107 -26.03 -7.16 -21.86
CA SER A 107 -27.44 -6.87 -21.89
C SER A 107 -28.09 -8.23 -22.05
N ARG A 108 -29.08 -8.52 -21.21
CA ARG A 108 -29.99 -9.64 -21.43
C ARG A 108 -30.46 -9.69 -22.90
N ASP A 109 -30.43 -8.55 -23.59
CA ASP A 109 -30.72 -8.36 -25.01
C ASP A 109 -29.71 -9.02 -25.98
N ILE A 110 -28.44 -9.26 -25.62
CA ILE A 110 -27.49 -10.02 -26.45
C ILE A 110 -27.67 -11.54 -26.25
N GLU A 111 -27.92 -11.99 -25.02
CA GLU A 111 -28.18 -13.42 -24.73
C GLU A 111 -29.53 -13.88 -25.28
N ALA A 112 -30.53 -12.98 -25.40
CA ALA A 112 -31.81 -13.28 -26.05
C ALA A 112 -31.71 -13.56 -27.55
N LYS A 113 -30.59 -13.24 -28.22
CA LYS A 113 -30.38 -13.50 -29.65
C LYS A 113 -29.92 -14.94 -29.96
N TRP A 114 -29.69 -15.76 -28.94
CA TRP A 114 -29.23 -17.14 -29.06
C TRP A 114 -30.35 -18.17 -28.82
N ASP A 115 -31.61 -17.79 -29.05
CA ASP A 115 -32.69 -18.80 -29.11
C ASP A 115 -32.60 -19.57 -30.43
N VAL A 116 -31.84 -20.67 -30.43
CA VAL A 116 -31.75 -21.63 -31.54
C VAL A 116 -33.00 -22.51 -31.68
N ARG A 117 -34.12 -22.17 -31.02
CA ARG A 117 -35.42 -22.83 -31.25
C ARG A 117 -36.22 -22.12 -32.33
N GLY A 118 -35.74 -22.28 -33.56
CA GLY A 118 -36.45 -21.91 -34.79
C GLY A 118 -36.12 -22.87 -35.91
N ALA A 119 -36.05 -24.16 -35.60
CA ALA A 119 -35.95 -25.24 -36.56
C ALA A 119 -37.16 -26.16 -36.36
N GLU A 120 -38.28 -25.81 -37.00
CA GLU A 120 -39.34 -26.71 -37.48
C GLU A 120 -40.27 -25.95 -38.43
#